data_AF-A0A7C0UVC9-F1
#
_entry.id   AF-A0A7C0UVC9-F1
#
_cell.length_a   1.000
_cell.length_b   1.000
_cell.length_c   1.000
_cell.angle_alpha   90.00
_cell.angle_beta   90.00
_cell.angle_gamma   90.00
#
_symmetry.space_group_name_H-M   'P 1'
#
loop_
_entity.id
_entity.type
_entity.pdbx_description
1 polymer ?
#
loop_
_entity_poly.entity_id
_entity_poly.type
_entity_poly.pdbx_seq_one_letter_code
_entity_poly.pdbx_strand_id
1 'polypeptide(L)'
;MELQVLDADYVMLNDRPLIRIFCKDKRGKTFCVFVKNYLPYFYALGDEKEIRERLKKFEGEVQRIEKVKKFLPVGYQKEKTEVLKIVNKNPSKVPVLKEAVGCKVFEADILFKYRFFSDSGIKGMNWIDVKGSFVNTGTVTCPGIEAEEIKPIEKDENAPLKIMSLDIETETPTDRMPQPDKDAIIMISVAFSHEYKGLKNLLLVSKSVPLREDQKRNTLCLENEKKMLEKFKDIINDYDPDVITGYNIQNFDMPFIVGRMEKLGLKRDMGRAKDKNVFCSKHGHVSNTIIIGRVVADSYQIIKKDFSFKNYKLDYVAEKLIGKRKIDVSYKDFNRLWNGKKEEIQKLLDYSRNDAVLALELVEKKNLLDKYIALSKVSGILLQDTINGGESMRIEHLLLTEFNKRDVLFPVKPSEKEVARRIEERKKSELKGGLVLEPQVGLHTDGFILVLDFKSLYPSIIRTYNICPTTLLLEEYDDVEYIESPIGTKFVTPKVREGILPNVLEKLINQRSEVKKEMYKEKDPDKKRLLNAKQWALKILANAFYGYTGYLRAKTYVMEVANTITAFGRELLQKTRKKIIDMGYEVIYGDTDSVFVKVKVKDLEKAYEKGNEIVSKIKLPGKLVLEFEK
;
A
#
# COMPACT_ATOMS: atom_id res chain seq x y z
N MET A 1 -4.96 14.85 22.69
CA MET A 1 -5.99 13.82 22.43
C MET A 1 -5.38 12.79 21.50
N GLU A 2 -5.37 11.53 21.91
CA GLU A 2 -4.80 10.45 21.11
C GLU A 2 -5.81 9.94 20.07
N LEU A 3 -5.40 9.97 18.80
CA LEU A 3 -6.25 9.66 17.66
C LEU A 3 -5.50 8.79 16.65
N GLN A 4 -6.12 7.73 16.13
CA GLN A 4 -5.57 6.92 15.06
C GLN A 4 -5.96 7.48 13.69
N VAL A 5 -4.99 7.69 12.81
CA VAL A 5 -5.19 8.26 11.45
C VAL A 5 -5.82 7.21 10.51
N LEU A 6 -6.96 7.52 9.91
CA LEU A 6 -7.65 6.65 8.96
C LEU A 6 -7.48 7.10 7.50
N ASP A 7 -7.71 8.39 7.25
CA ASP A 7 -7.67 8.99 5.92
C ASP A 7 -7.28 10.48 6.02
N ALA A 8 -6.89 11.09 4.90
CA ALA A 8 -6.64 12.52 4.83
C ALA A 8 -6.87 13.11 3.43
N ASP A 9 -7.33 14.35 3.40
CA ASP A 9 -7.42 15.16 2.20
C ASP A 9 -7.19 16.65 2.52
N TYR A 10 -7.57 17.54 1.60
CA TYR A 10 -7.56 18.98 1.85
C TYR A 10 -8.80 19.66 1.24
N VAL A 11 -9.12 20.83 1.79
CA VAL A 11 -10.14 21.74 1.27
C VAL A 11 -9.58 23.16 1.23
N MET A 12 -10.04 23.97 0.28
CA MET A 12 -9.72 25.40 0.25
C MET A 12 -10.76 26.15 1.09
N LEU A 13 -10.31 26.90 2.10
CA LEU A 13 -11.15 27.76 2.93
C LEU A 13 -10.51 29.14 3.00
N ASN A 14 -11.25 30.19 2.63
CA ASN A 14 -10.76 31.58 2.58
C ASN A 14 -9.42 31.71 1.81
N ASP A 15 -9.35 31.11 0.63
CA ASP A 15 -8.15 31.08 -0.24
C ASP A 15 -6.89 30.44 0.40
N ARG A 16 -7.09 29.61 1.44
CA ARG A 16 -6.00 28.86 2.08
C ARG A 16 -6.29 27.37 2.11
N PRO A 17 -5.28 26.52 1.87
CA PRO A 17 -5.45 25.09 2.00
C PRO A 17 -5.56 24.71 3.48
N LEU A 18 -6.55 23.90 3.79
CA LEU A 18 -6.79 23.31 5.10
C LEU A 18 -6.71 21.79 4.95
N ILE A 19 -5.72 21.16 5.58
CA ILE A 19 -5.60 19.70 5.59
C ILE A 19 -6.63 19.14 6.56
N ARG A 20 -7.32 18.08 6.14
CA ARG A 20 -8.25 17.31 6.98
C ARG A 20 -7.67 15.92 7.20
N ILE A 21 -7.54 15.53 8.46
CA ILE A 21 -7.08 14.20 8.85
C ILE A 21 -8.22 13.52 9.61
N PHE A 22 -8.85 12.54 8.98
CA PHE A 22 -9.92 11.77 9.59
C PHE A 22 -9.31 10.72 10.50
N CYS A 23 -9.71 10.78 11.77
CA CYS A 23 -9.12 9.95 12.82
C CYS A 23 -10.19 9.31 13.70
N LYS A 24 -9.76 8.33 14.50
CA LYS A 24 -10.60 7.64 15.48
C LYS A 24 -9.93 7.55 16.84
N ASP A 25 -10.67 7.83 17.92
CA ASP A 25 -10.15 7.65 19.29
C ASP A 25 -10.27 6.19 19.76
N LYS A 26 -9.65 5.89 20.91
CA LYS A 26 -9.70 4.56 21.54
C LYS A 26 -11.10 4.07 21.94
N ARG A 27 -12.09 4.96 22.01
CA ARG A 27 -13.49 4.64 22.32
C ARG A 27 -14.32 4.44 21.07
N GLY A 28 -13.73 4.59 19.89
CA GLY A 28 -14.42 4.45 18.62
C GLY A 28 -15.15 5.70 18.16
N LYS A 29 -14.86 6.88 18.70
CA LYS A 29 -15.41 8.15 18.23
C LYS A 29 -14.54 8.73 17.10
N THR A 30 -15.19 9.13 16.02
CA THR A 30 -14.56 9.74 14.84
C THR A 30 -14.33 11.23 15.05
N PHE A 31 -13.19 11.75 14.60
CA PHE A 31 -12.83 13.16 14.60
C PHE A 31 -12.19 13.55 13.26
N CYS A 32 -12.26 14.84 12.92
CA CYS A 32 -11.46 15.42 11.84
C CYS A 32 -10.50 16.44 12.43
N VAL A 33 -9.19 16.21 12.26
CA VAL A 33 -8.15 17.15 12.68
C VAL A 33 -7.85 18.09 11.51
N PHE A 34 -7.87 19.38 11.76
CA PHE A 34 -7.61 20.44 10.80
C PHE A 34 -6.24 21.04 11.02
N VAL A 35 -5.42 21.05 9.97
CA VAL A 35 -4.08 21.68 10.00
C VAL A 35 -4.06 22.90 9.09
N LYS A 36 -3.89 24.07 9.71
CA LYS A 36 -3.76 25.36 9.04
C LYS A 36 -2.29 25.67 8.74
N ASN A 37 -2.07 26.69 7.90
CA ASN A 37 -0.77 27.33 7.65
C ASN A 37 0.32 26.42 7.05
N TYR A 38 -0.03 25.21 6.63
CA TYR A 38 0.85 24.36 5.84
C TYR A 38 0.59 24.62 4.36
N LEU A 39 1.66 24.84 3.58
CA LEU A 39 1.57 25.25 2.19
C LEU A 39 2.30 24.24 1.30
N PRO A 40 1.76 23.93 0.12
CA PRO A 40 2.46 23.10 -0.86
C PRO A 40 3.74 23.80 -1.33
N TYR A 41 4.75 22.99 -1.64
CA TYR A 41 5.99 23.48 -2.22
C TYR A 41 6.66 22.39 -3.06
N PHE A 42 7.56 22.82 -3.93
CA PHE A 42 8.47 21.96 -4.68
C PHE A 42 9.81 22.69 -4.88
N TYR A 43 10.79 22.00 -5.46
CA TYR A 43 12.11 22.58 -5.69
C TYR A 43 12.44 22.68 -7.18
N ALA A 44 13.22 23.69 -7.55
CA ALA A 44 13.71 23.91 -8.90
C ALA A 44 15.22 24.19 -8.89
N LEU A 45 15.94 23.63 -9.85
CA LEU A 45 17.36 23.89 -10.08
C LEU A 45 17.50 24.71 -11.37
N GLY A 46 17.83 26.00 -11.22
CA GLY A 46 17.97 26.95 -12.32
C GLY A 46 18.19 28.39 -11.83
N ASP A 47 18.27 29.33 -12.77
CA ASP A 47 18.44 30.75 -12.46
C ASP A 47 17.18 31.36 -11.85
N GLU A 48 17.35 32.14 -10.78
CA GLU A 48 16.24 32.74 -10.05
C GLU A 48 15.47 33.79 -10.86
N LYS A 49 16.17 34.61 -11.64
CA LYS A 49 15.52 35.67 -12.43
C LYS A 49 14.66 35.06 -13.53
N GLU A 50 15.18 34.05 -14.23
CA GLU A 50 14.41 33.33 -15.25
C GLU A 50 13.17 32.65 -14.67
N ILE A 51 13.32 31.97 -13.52
CA ILE A 51 12.20 31.28 -12.87
C ILE A 51 11.15 32.29 -12.40
N ARG A 52 11.55 33.42 -11.82
CA ARG A 52 10.63 34.49 -11.41
C ARG A 52 9.88 35.07 -12.60
N GLU A 53 10.56 35.36 -13.71
CA GLU A 53 9.92 35.89 -14.92
C GLU A 53 8.90 34.89 -15.51
N ARG A 54 9.25 33.60 -15.56
CA ARG A 54 8.32 32.56 -16.03
C ARG A 54 7.10 32.39 -15.12
N LEU A 55 7.27 32.63 -13.82
CA LEU A 55 6.20 32.52 -12.81
C LEU A 55 5.41 33.81 -12.60
N LYS A 56 5.78 34.92 -13.24
CA LYS A 56 5.11 36.23 -13.14
C LYS A 56 3.60 36.16 -13.39
N LYS A 57 3.21 35.40 -14.41
CA LYS A 57 1.80 35.09 -14.76
C LYS A 57 1.03 34.28 -13.70
N PHE A 58 1.71 33.82 -12.65
CA PHE A 58 1.17 33.07 -11.52
C PHE A 58 1.43 33.76 -10.17
N GLU A 59 1.72 35.06 -10.14
CA GLU A 59 1.99 35.82 -8.89
C GLU A 59 0.90 35.69 -7.82
N GLY A 60 -0.36 35.53 -8.23
CA GLY A 60 -1.47 35.28 -7.30
C GLY A 60 -1.37 33.92 -6.56
N GLU A 61 -0.67 32.95 -7.14
CA GLU A 61 -0.55 31.56 -6.67
C GLU A 61 0.79 31.28 -5.98
N VAL A 62 1.88 31.91 -6.45
CA VAL A 62 3.21 31.76 -5.86
C VAL A 62 3.30 32.65 -4.62
N GLN A 63 3.45 32.04 -3.45
CA GLN A 63 3.52 32.79 -2.20
C GLN A 63 4.92 33.29 -1.90
N ARG A 64 5.94 32.47 -2.16
CA ARG A 64 7.35 32.86 -2.04
C ARG A 64 8.28 31.90 -2.76
N ILE A 65 9.47 32.40 -3.07
CA ILE A 65 10.59 31.64 -3.64
C ILE A 65 11.79 31.88 -2.73
N GLU A 66 12.36 30.82 -2.19
CA GLU A 66 13.46 30.85 -1.22
C GLU A 66 14.67 30.08 -1.77
N LYS A 67 15.88 30.64 -1.64
CA LYS A 67 17.12 29.89 -1.89
C LYS A 67 17.41 28.97 -0.71
N VAL A 68 17.63 27.70 -0.99
CA VAL A 68 18.00 26.70 0.03
C VAL A 68 19.11 25.81 -0.49
N LYS A 69 19.92 25.26 0.41
CA LYS A 69 20.98 24.31 0.07
C LYS A 69 20.51 22.87 0.32
N LYS A 70 20.57 22.03 -0.71
CA LYS A 70 20.19 20.60 -0.65
C LYS A 70 21.17 19.74 -1.45
N PHE A 71 21.32 18.47 -1.09
CA PHE A 71 22.01 17.49 -1.93
C PHE A 71 21.09 17.03 -3.07
N LEU A 72 21.67 16.77 -4.25
CA LEU A 72 20.93 16.18 -5.37
C LEU A 72 20.70 14.67 -5.11
N PRO A 73 19.64 14.08 -5.68
CA PRO A 73 19.23 12.69 -5.37
C PRO A 73 20.21 11.60 -5.80
N VAL A 74 21.11 11.90 -6.75
CA VAL A 74 22.01 10.94 -7.38
C VAL A 74 23.41 11.52 -7.41
N GLY A 75 24.40 10.69 -7.10
CA GLY A 75 25.79 11.07 -6.96
C GLY A 75 26.11 11.52 -5.54
N TYR A 76 27.26 11.10 -5.03
CA TYR A 76 27.89 11.72 -3.88
C TYR A 76 28.29 13.15 -4.24
N GLN A 77 28.08 14.08 -3.31
CA GLN A 77 28.54 15.47 -3.43
C GLN A 77 29.15 15.89 -2.10
N LYS A 78 30.33 16.53 -2.09
CA LYS A 78 30.90 17.09 -0.85
C LYS A 78 30.01 18.19 -0.27
N GLU A 79 29.54 19.08 -1.13
CA GLU A 79 28.73 20.25 -0.76
C GLU A 79 27.30 20.16 -1.27
N LYS A 80 26.40 20.89 -0.60
CA LYS A 80 25.00 21.03 -1.01
C LYS A 80 24.89 22.01 -2.19
N THR A 81 24.01 21.70 -3.14
CA THR A 81 23.65 22.57 -4.26
C THR A 81 22.59 23.59 -3.83
N GLU A 82 22.74 24.84 -4.26
CA GLU A 82 21.70 25.85 -4.11
C GLU A 82 20.53 25.55 -5.07
N VAL A 83 19.32 25.47 -4.53
CA VAL A 83 18.07 25.28 -5.28
C VAL A 83 17.02 26.25 -4.79
N LEU A 84 16.02 26.52 -5.63
CA LEU A 84 14.90 27.38 -5.28
C LEU A 84 13.74 26.53 -4.75
N LYS A 85 13.32 26.80 -3.52
CA LYS A 85 12.07 26.29 -2.94
C LYS A 85 10.93 27.22 -3.34
N ILE A 86 10.01 26.71 -4.15
CA ILE A 86 8.85 27.45 -4.63
C ILE A 86 7.66 27.03 -3.76
N VAL A 87 7.13 27.96 -2.97
CA VAL A 87 5.97 27.74 -2.10
C VAL A 87 4.76 28.40 -2.75
N ASN A 88 3.67 27.64 -2.90
CA ASN A 88 2.45 28.11 -3.55
C ASN A 88 1.24 28.01 -2.61
N LYS A 89 0.17 28.74 -2.94
CA LYS A 89 -1.06 28.80 -2.13
C LYS A 89 -1.93 27.57 -2.34
N ASN A 90 -2.24 27.24 -3.59
CA ASN A 90 -3.19 26.18 -3.92
C ASN A 90 -2.50 24.88 -4.36
N PRO A 91 -2.66 23.76 -3.63
CA PRO A 91 -2.06 22.48 -4.00
C PRO A 91 -2.40 22.00 -5.42
N SER A 92 -3.58 22.33 -5.96
CA SER A 92 -3.97 21.90 -7.31
C SER A 92 -3.21 22.62 -8.42
N LYS A 93 -2.47 23.69 -8.11
CA LYS A 93 -1.71 24.49 -9.09
C LYS A 93 -0.27 24.03 -9.27
N VAL A 94 0.24 23.17 -8.38
CA VAL A 94 1.61 22.61 -8.49
C VAL A 94 1.90 22.02 -9.88
N PRO A 95 0.99 21.24 -10.53
CA PRO A 95 1.24 20.69 -11.86
C PRO A 95 1.46 21.73 -12.95
N VAL A 96 0.79 22.88 -12.88
CA VAL A 96 0.94 23.96 -13.87
C VAL A 96 2.20 24.77 -13.55
N LEU A 97 2.47 25.03 -12.27
CA LEU A 97 3.66 25.76 -11.82
C LEU A 97 4.95 25.01 -12.18
N LYS A 98 5.01 23.69 -11.99
CA LYS A 98 6.21 22.91 -12.33
C LYS A 98 6.53 22.95 -13.83
N GLU A 99 5.51 23.01 -14.69
CA GLU A 99 5.67 23.11 -16.14
C GLU A 99 6.15 24.51 -16.53
N ALA A 100 5.58 25.54 -15.90
CA ALA A 100 5.96 26.93 -16.14
C ALA A 100 7.42 27.23 -15.78
N VAL A 101 7.96 26.61 -14.74
CA VAL A 101 9.37 26.78 -14.32
C VAL A 101 10.35 26.43 -15.44
N GLY A 102 10.06 25.41 -16.25
CA GLY A 102 10.83 25.06 -17.45
C GLY A 102 12.30 24.69 -17.19
N CYS A 103 12.62 24.20 -16.00
CA CYS A 103 13.93 23.62 -15.65
C CYS A 103 13.74 22.34 -14.84
N LYS A 104 14.83 21.76 -14.32
CA LYS A 104 14.76 20.53 -13.52
C LYS A 104 14.07 20.80 -12.19
N VAL A 105 12.96 20.10 -11.96
CA VAL A 105 12.18 20.17 -10.72
C VAL A 105 12.31 18.90 -9.89
N PHE A 106 12.14 19.03 -8.59
CA PHE A 106 12.12 17.95 -7.62
C PHE A 106 10.86 18.05 -6.78
N GLU A 107 10.37 16.91 -6.30
CA GLU A 107 9.26 16.85 -5.34
C GLU A 107 7.92 17.47 -5.79
N ALA A 108 7.78 17.85 -7.07
CA ALA A 108 6.60 18.51 -7.63
C ALA A 108 5.40 17.58 -7.93
N ASP A 109 5.53 16.29 -7.66
CA ASP A 109 4.51 15.26 -7.87
C ASP A 109 4.08 14.58 -6.57
N ILE A 110 4.47 15.14 -5.42
CA ILE A 110 4.05 14.65 -4.11
C ILE A 110 2.66 15.21 -3.78
N LEU A 111 1.71 14.31 -3.54
CA LEU A 111 0.37 14.71 -3.09
C LEU A 111 0.47 15.49 -1.78
N PHE A 112 -0.31 16.56 -1.66
CA PHE A 112 -0.23 17.49 -0.54
C PHE A 112 -0.37 16.84 0.85
N LYS A 113 -1.26 15.85 0.99
CA LYS A 113 -1.39 15.03 2.21
C LYS A 113 -0.09 14.29 2.55
N TYR A 114 0.60 13.72 1.56
CA TYR A 114 1.84 12.98 1.76
C TYR A 114 3.06 13.87 1.94
N ARG A 115 3.02 15.08 1.37
CA ARG A 115 3.97 16.15 1.67
C ARG A 115 3.91 16.49 3.17
N PHE A 116 2.72 16.78 3.68
CA PHE A 116 2.50 17.06 5.10
C PHE A 116 2.91 15.88 6.00
N PHE A 117 2.51 14.65 5.65
CA PHE A 117 2.82 13.46 6.44
C PHE A 117 4.33 13.21 6.52
N SER A 118 5.04 13.32 5.39
CA SER A 118 6.48 13.15 5.35
C SER A 118 7.22 14.21 6.18
N ASP A 119 6.81 15.47 6.09
CA ASP A 119 7.44 16.57 6.81
C ASP A 119 7.15 16.53 8.33
N SER A 120 5.96 16.06 8.72
CA SER A 120 5.52 16.03 10.12
C SER A 120 5.77 14.70 10.82
N GLY A 121 6.24 13.67 10.10
CA GLY A 121 6.41 12.32 10.60
C GLY A 121 5.10 11.56 10.88
N ILE A 122 3.95 12.10 10.46
CA ILE A 122 2.64 11.47 10.58
C ILE A 122 2.52 10.35 9.56
N LYS A 123 1.84 9.27 9.94
CA LYS A 123 1.75 8.05 9.14
C LYS A 123 0.32 7.50 9.17
N GLY A 124 -0.11 6.91 8.07
CA GLY A 124 -1.40 6.21 7.99
C GLY A 124 -1.51 5.08 9.03
N MET A 125 -2.70 4.92 9.60
CA MET A 125 -3.01 3.94 10.66
C MET A 125 -2.18 4.04 11.94
N ASN A 126 -1.25 4.99 12.05
CA ASN A 126 -0.57 5.27 13.31
C ASN A 126 -1.37 6.25 14.15
N TRP A 127 -1.01 6.30 15.43
CA TRP A 127 -1.62 7.20 16.38
C TRP A 127 -0.89 8.54 16.38
N ILE A 128 -1.65 9.60 16.67
CA ILE A 128 -1.16 10.95 16.87
C ILE A 128 -1.73 11.50 18.18
N ASP A 129 -0.95 12.27 18.92
CA ASP A 129 -1.45 13.13 19.98
C ASP A 129 -1.68 14.53 19.41
N VAL A 130 -2.90 15.04 19.60
CA VAL A 130 -3.35 16.33 19.08
C VAL A 130 -3.70 17.25 20.23
N LYS A 131 -3.09 18.43 20.27
CA LYS A 131 -3.55 19.55 21.10
C LYS A 131 -4.16 20.61 20.21
N GLY A 132 -5.27 21.17 20.67
CA GLY A 132 -6.02 22.14 19.92
C GLY A 132 -7.45 22.27 20.41
N SER A 133 -8.25 22.98 19.62
CA SER A 133 -9.57 23.45 20.00
C SER A 133 -10.65 22.82 19.12
N PHE A 134 -11.82 22.52 19.68
CA PHE A 134 -12.96 22.08 18.87
C PHE A 134 -13.42 23.22 17.95
N VAL A 135 -13.67 22.89 16.68
CA VAL A 135 -14.10 23.84 15.67
C VAL A 135 -15.17 23.23 14.76
N ASN A 136 -16.06 24.07 14.24
CA ASN A 136 -16.98 23.71 13.19
C ASN A 136 -16.64 24.50 11.91
N THR A 137 -16.05 23.82 10.93
CA THR A 137 -15.72 24.41 9.63
C THR A 137 -16.88 24.33 8.64
N GLY A 138 -17.94 23.60 8.96
CA GLY A 138 -19.01 23.25 8.02
C GLY A 138 -18.60 22.24 6.92
N THR A 139 -17.33 21.80 6.86
CA THR A 139 -16.82 20.98 5.75
C THR A 139 -16.83 19.47 6.03
N VAL A 140 -17.16 19.05 7.26
CA VAL A 140 -17.16 17.63 7.67
C VAL A 140 -18.43 17.27 8.46
N THR A 141 -18.71 15.97 8.57
CA THR A 141 -19.85 15.43 9.33
C THR A 141 -19.52 15.05 10.77
N CYS A 142 -18.24 14.85 11.10
CA CYS A 142 -17.77 14.51 12.45
C CYS A 142 -17.23 15.74 13.20
N PRO A 143 -17.06 15.68 14.53
CA PRO A 143 -16.45 16.76 15.31
C PRO A 143 -15.06 17.15 14.80
N GLY A 144 -14.87 18.46 14.61
CA GLY A 144 -13.62 19.06 14.15
C GLY A 144 -12.70 19.48 15.28
N ILE A 145 -11.40 19.27 15.12
CA ILE A 145 -10.36 19.79 16.02
C ILE A 145 -9.38 20.60 15.19
N GLU A 146 -9.25 21.89 15.47
CA GLU A 146 -8.18 22.71 14.93
C GLU A 146 -6.90 22.44 15.70
N ALA A 147 -5.89 21.88 15.05
CA ALA A 147 -4.66 21.50 15.70
C ALA A 147 -3.72 22.70 15.89
N GLU A 148 -3.27 22.88 17.12
CA GLU A 148 -2.15 23.75 17.48
C GLU A 148 -0.84 22.95 17.49
N GLU A 149 -0.91 21.69 17.91
CA GLU A 149 0.22 20.77 17.96
C GLU A 149 -0.23 19.35 17.56
N ILE A 150 0.57 18.66 16.74
CA ILE A 150 0.37 17.25 16.39
C ILE A 150 1.70 16.51 16.55
N LYS A 151 1.68 15.39 17.28
CA LYS A 151 2.85 14.53 17.47
C LYS A 151 2.51 13.08 17.15
N PRO A 152 3.35 12.35 16.39
CA PRO A 152 3.18 10.91 16.22
C PRO A 152 3.41 10.19 17.56
N ILE A 153 2.62 9.15 17.83
CA ILE A 153 2.80 8.26 18.98
C ILE A 153 2.80 6.80 18.52
N GLU A 154 3.68 5.98 19.11
CA GLU A 154 3.79 4.56 18.75
C GLU A 154 2.82 3.72 19.57
N LYS A 155 1.86 3.08 18.88
CA LYS A 155 0.95 2.09 19.45
C LYS A 155 0.61 1.02 18.42
N ASP A 156 0.74 -0.23 18.83
CA ASP A 156 0.44 -1.37 17.94
C ASP A 156 -1.05 -1.67 17.82
N GLU A 157 -1.83 -1.37 18.86
CA GLU A 157 -3.28 -1.52 18.85
C GLU A 157 -3.94 -0.62 17.80
N ASN A 158 -5.12 -1.04 17.34
CA ASN A 158 -5.98 -0.25 16.47
C ASN A 158 -7.17 0.27 17.26
N ALA A 159 -7.64 1.47 16.92
CA ALA A 159 -8.95 1.93 17.35
C ALA A 159 -10.03 0.92 16.89
N PRO A 160 -11.15 0.79 17.63
CA PRO A 160 -12.18 -0.18 17.30
C PRO A 160 -12.88 0.22 15.99
N LEU A 161 -12.44 -0.36 14.86
CA LEU A 161 -12.94 -0.04 13.52
C LEU A 161 -14.33 -0.66 13.30
N LYS A 162 -15.24 0.13 12.72
CA LYS A 162 -16.53 -0.34 12.22
C LYS A 162 -16.40 -0.71 10.75
N ILE A 163 -16.75 -1.94 10.43
CA ILE A 163 -16.78 -2.47 9.07
C ILE A 163 -18.24 -2.64 8.68
N MET A 164 -18.59 -2.22 7.47
CA MET A 164 -19.89 -2.44 6.86
C MET A 164 -19.67 -3.14 5.52
N SER A 165 -20.22 -4.35 5.37
CA SER A 165 -20.24 -5.05 4.09
C SER A 165 -21.51 -4.71 3.33
N LEU A 166 -21.43 -4.61 2.00
CA LEU A 166 -22.59 -4.41 1.14
C LEU A 166 -22.59 -5.37 -0.05
N ASP A 167 -23.80 -5.60 -0.56
CA ASP A 167 -24.11 -6.33 -1.78
C ASP A 167 -25.39 -5.74 -2.39
N ILE A 168 -25.47 -5.63 -3.71
CA ILE A 168 -26.67 -5.14 -4.42
C ILE A 168 -27.24 -6.19 -5.37
N GLU A 169 -28.55 -6.10 -5.57
CA GLU A 169 -29.23 -6.78 -6.65
C GLU A 169 -29.91 -5.79 -7.58
N THR A 170 -29.90 -6.10 -8.87
CA THR A 170 -30.39 -5.22 -9.93
C THR A 170 -31.39 -5.93 -10.81
N GLU A 171 -32.24 -5.15 -11.50
CA GLU A 171 -33.02 -5.68 -12.61
C GLU A 171 -32.09 -6.33 -13.63
N THR A 172 -32.34 -7.60 -13.96
CA THR A 172 -31.42 -8.40 -14.76
C THR A 172 -31.99 -8.60 -16.17
N PRO A 173 -31.56 -7.81 -17.17
CA PRO A 173 -32.03 -8.00 -18.54
C PRO A 173 -31.62 -9.39 -19.08
N THR A 174 -32.42 -9.96 -19.98
CA THR A 174 -32.22 -11.33 -20.48
C THR A 174 -31.09 -11.46 -21.50
N ASP A 175 -30.73 -10.36 -22.18
CA ASP A 175 -29.87 -10.31 -23.36
C ASP A 175 -28.51 -9.63 -23.10
N ARG A 176 -28.33 -9.01 -21.92
CA ARG A 176 -27.12 -8.24 -21.60
C ARG A 176 -26.83 -8.23 -20.10
N MET A 177 -25.69 -7.67 -19.73
CA MET A 177 -25.40 -7.35 -18.33
C MET A 177 -26.18 -6.11 -17.88
N PRO A 178 -26.56 -6.01 -16.59
CA PRO A 178 -27.14 -4.80 -16.01
C PRO A 178 -26.23 -3.58 -16.20
N GLN A 179 -26.85 -2.43 -16.47
CA GLN A 179 -26.19 -1.14 -16.70
C GLN A 179 -26.83 -0.06 -15.82
N PRO A 180 -26.03 0.76 -15.13
CA PRO A 180 -26.56 1.75 -14.18
C PRO A 180 -27.39 2.85 -14.85
N ASP A 181 -27.21 3.16 -16.12
CA ASP A 181 -28.05 4.14 -16.81
C ASP A 181 -29.46 3.63 -17.15
N LYS A 182 -29.70 2.31 -17.06
CA LYS A 182 -30.93 1.64 -17.50
C LYS A 182 -31.63 0.86 -16.40
N ASP A 183 -30.92 -0.05 -15.74
CA ASP A 183 -31.51 -1.08 -14.88
C ASP A 183 -31.50 -0.63 -13.41
N ALA A 184 -32.63 -0.75 -12.72
CA ALA A 184 -32.76 -0.28 -11.35
C ALA A 184 -32.11 -1.23 -10.33
N ILE A 185 -31.62 -0.69 -9.22
CA ILE A 185 -31.30 -1.47 -8.02
C ILE A 185 -32.60 -1.87 -7.34
N ILE A 186 -32.79 -3.17 -7.12
CA ILE A 186 -33.99 -3.72 -6.47
C ILE A 186 -33.78 -4.03 -5.00
N MET A 187 -32.55 -4.35 -4.60
CA MET A 187 -32.19 -4.60 -3.20
C MET A 187 -30.79 -4.10 -2.88
N ILE A 188 -30.60 -3.67 -1.64
CA ILE A 188 -29.30 -3.38 -1.05
C ILE A 188 -29.21 -4.11 0.28
N SER A 189 -28.30 -5.07 0.35
CA SER A 189 -28.01 -5.84 1.55
C SER A 189 -26.79 -5.26 2.24
N VAL A 190 -26.87 -5.06 3.55
CA VAL A 190 -25.73 -4.63 4.37
C VAL A 190 -25.55 -5.50 5.60
N ALA A 191 -24.30 -5.78 5.94
CA ALA A 191 -23.91 -6.47 7.18
C ALA A 191 -22.95 -5.60 7.98
N PHE A 192 -23.04 -5.66 9.31
CA PHE A 192 -22.32 -4.77 10.22
C PHE A 192 -21.42 -5.57 11.17
N SER A 193 -20.14 -5.19 11.29
CA SER A 193 -19.23 -5.82 12.27
C SER A 193 -19.66 -5.55 13.71
N HIS A 194 -20.24 -4.38 13.96
CA HIS A 194 -20.89 -4.04 15.22
C HIS A 194 -22.37 -3.86 14.97
N GLU A 195 -23.22 -4.29 15.89
CA GLU A 195 -24.66 -4.24 15.67
C GLU A 195 -25.16 -2.80 15.46
N TYR A 196 -25.89 -2.58 14.37
CA TYR A 196 -26.57 -1.32 14.09
C TYR A 196 -27.99 -1.42 14.60
N LYS A 197 -28.32 -0.68 15.68
CA LYS A 197 -29.65 -0.71 16.33
C LYS A 197 -30.08 -2.15 16.73
N GLY A 198 -29.11 -2.94 17.20
CA GLY A 198 -29.31 -4.34 17.60
C GLY A 198 -29.48 -5.31 16.43
N LEU A 199 -29.02 -4.93 15.22
CA LEU A 199 -29.07 -5.75 14.02
C LEU A 199 -27.66 -6.01 13.47
N LYS A 200 -27.39 -7.26 13.09
CA LYS A 200 -26.14 -7.66 12.41
C LYS A 200 -26.18 -7.46 10.89
N ASN A 201 -27.37 -7.38 10.31
CA ASN A 201 -27.58 -7.10 8.90
C ASN A 201 -28.93 -6.41 8.69
N LEU A 202 -29.07 -5.72 7.56
CA LEU A 202 -30.27 -5.03 7.14
C LEU A 202 -30.41 -5.17 5.62
N LEU A 203 -31.61 -5.46 5.14
CA LEU A 203 -31.93 -5.53 3.71
C LEU A 203 -32.87 -4.38 3.37
N LEU A 204 -32.53 -3.59 2.38
CA LEU A 204 -33.40 -2.59 1.79
C LEU A 204 -33.98 -3.16 0.50
N VAL A 205 -35.28 -2.99 0.29
CA VAL A 205 -36.02 -3.52 -0.85
C VAL A 205 -36.78 -2.37 -1.50
N SER A 206 -36.68 -2.23 -2.83
CA SER A 206 -37.26 -1.08 -3.57
C SER A 206 -38.77 -1.13 -3.76
N LYS A 207 -39.45 -2.16 -3.23
CA LYS A 207 -40.91 -2.31 -3.24
C LYS A 207 -41.41 -3.04 -2.00
N SER A 208 -42.72 -2.96 -1.77
CA SER A 208 -43.39 -3.82 -0.78
C SER A 208 -43.35 -5.28 -1.22
N VAL A 209 -42.93 -6.17 -0.32
CA VAL A 209 -42.87 -7.61 -0.52
C VAL A 209 -43.38 -8.34 0.72
N PRO A 210 -43.96 -9.55 0.58
CA PRO A 210 -44.37 -10.33 1.74
C PRO A 210 -43.16 -10.78 2.55
N LEU A 211 -43.13 -10.47 3.85
CA LEU A 211 -42.04 -10.82 4.77
C LEU A 211 -42.43 -11.95 5.73
N ARG A 212 -41.47 -12.78 6.12
CA ARG A 212 -41.59 -13.70 7.26
C ARG A 212 -41.35 -12.94 8.58
N GLU A 213 -41.83 -13.48 9.70
CA GLU A 213 -41.67 -12.82 11.02
C GLU A 213 -40.20 -12.53 11.37
N ASP A 214 -39.29 -13.45 11.07
CA ASP A 214 -37.84 -13.30 11.31
C ASP A 214 -37.21 -12.17 10.47
N GLN A 215 -37.85 -11.80 9.36
CA GLN A 215 -37.36 -10.79 8.44
C GLN A 215 -37.94 -9.39 8.69
N LYS A 216 -39.09 -9.27 9.37
CA LYS A 216 -39.77 -7.98 9.55
C LYS A 216 -38.89 -6.95 10.27
N ARG A 217 -38.04 -7.39 11.19
CA ARG A 217 -37.18 -6.50 11.98
C ARG A 217 -35.98 -5.97 11.20
N ASN A 218 -35.45 -6.77 10.26
CA ASN A 218 -34.21 -6.47 9.55
C ASN A 218 -34.40 -6.28 8.03
N THR A 219 -35.64 -6.14 7.55
CA THR A 219 -35.97 -5.77 6.16
C THR A 219 -36.73 -4.45 6.16
N LEU A 220 -36.30 -3.50 5.31
CA LEU A 220 -37.05 -2.28 5.04
C LEU A 220 -37.54 -2.32 3.59
N CYS A 221 -38.86 -2.34 3.41
CA CYS A 221 -39.49 -2.13 2.12
C CYS A 221 -39.69 -0.62 1.91
N LEU A 222 -39.13 -0.09 0.83
CA LEU A 222 -39.23 1.31 0.44
C LEU A 222 -40.14 1.45 -0.78
N GLU A 223 -40.64 2.67 -1.01
CA GLU A 223 -41.58 2.96 -2.09
C GLU A 223 -40.98 2.78 -3.49
N ASN A 224 -39.68 3.04 -3.64
CA ASN A 224 -38.94 2.97 -4.90
C ASN A 224 -37.43 2.98 -4.66
N GLU A 225 -36.65 2.79 -5.73
CA GLU A 225 -35.18 2.81 -5.72
C GLU A 225 -34.62 4.13 -5.16
N LYS A 226 -35.21 5.28 -5.50
CA LYS A 226 -34.71 6.58 -5.04
C LYS A 226 -34.78 6.67 -3.51
N LYS A 227 -35.92 6.29 -2.91
CA LYS A 227 -36.09 6.22 -1.45
C LYS A 227 -35.18 5.20 -0.79
N MET A 228 -34.92 4.08 -1.46
CA MET A 228 -33.95 3.08 -1.00
C MET A 228 -32.52 3.63 -0.96
N LEU A 229 -32.08 4.34 -1.99
CA LEU A 229 -30.75 4.97 -2.04
C LEU A 229 -30.59 6.13 -1.05
N GLU A 230 -31.63 6.95 -0.86
CA GLU A 230 -31.67 7.96 0.20
C GLU A 230 -31.49 7.29 1.57
N LYS A 231 -32.25 6.21 1.84
CA LYS A 231 -32.15 5.46 3.09
C LYS A 231 -30.80 4.79 3.29
N PHE A 232 -30.21 4.25 2.23
CA PHE A 232 -28.88 3.65 2.26
C PHE A 232 -27.80 4.67 2.64
N LYS A 233 -27.85 5.88 2.05
CA LYS A 233 -26.98 6.99 2.43
C LYS A 233 -27.16 7.36 3.92
N ASP A 234 -28.40 7.41 4.40
CA ASP A 234 -28.68 7.70 5.82
C ASP A 234 -28.08 6.64 6.75
N ILE A 235 -28.17 5.36 6.38
CA ILE A 235 -27.57 4.25 7.15
C ILE A 235 -26.05 4.40 7.21
N ILE A 236 -25.39 4.74 6.11
CA ILE A 236 -23.93 5.01 6.12
C ILE A 236 -23.60 6.16 7.09
N ASN A 237 -24.37 7.24 7.06
CA ASN A 237 -24.12 8.40 7.92
C ASN A 237 -24.38 8.11 9.40
N ASP A 238 -25.40 7.33 9.72
CA ASP A 238 -25.79 6.99 11.09
C ASP A 238 -24.88 5.89 11.70
N TYR A 239 -24.58 4.83 10.94
CA TYR A 239 -23.65 3.78 11.40
C TYR A 239 -22.21 4.28 11.50
N ASP A 240 -21.82 5.20 10.60
CA ASP A 240 -20.48 5.78 10.43
C ASP A 240 -19.38 4.70 10.28
N PRO A 241 -19.41 3.86 9.22
CA PRO A 241 -18.38 2.84 9.00
C PRO A 241 -17.02 3.47 8.67
N ASP A 242 -15.96 2.91 9.24
CA ASP A 242 -14.58 3.28 8.87
C ASP A 242 -14.16 2.54 7.61
N VAL A 243 -14.61 1.30 7.46
CA VAL A 243 -14.34 0.44 6.31
C VAL A 243 -15.66 0.02 5.67
N ILE A 244 -15.77 0.23 4.36
CA ILE A 244 -16.84 -0.33 3.54
C ILE A 244 -16.25 -1.47 2.71
N THR A 245 -16.84 -2.64 2.84
CA THR A 245 -16.40 -3.87 2.17
C THR A 245 -17.56 -4.56 1.45
N GLY A 246 -17.29 -5.73 0.90
CA GLY A 246 -18.19 -6.55 0.10
C GLY A 246 -17.34 -7.38 -0.87
N TYR A 247 -17.97 -8.09 -1.78
CA TYR A 247 -17.27 -8.97 -2.72
C TYR A 247 -17.42 -8.46 -4.16
N ASN A 248 -16.34 -7.94 -4.74
CA ASN A 248 -16.31 -7.29 -6.06
C ASN A 248 -16.98 -5.91 -6.11
N ILE A 249 -17.15 -5.26 -4.95
CA ILE A 249 -17.81 -3.95 -4.81
C ILE A 249 -17.15 -2.82 -5.58
N GLN A 250 -15.84 -2.89 -5.81
CA GLN A 250 -15.14 -1.84 -6.53
C GLN A 250 -15.45 -1.89 -8.03
N ASN A 251 -15.64 -3.08 -8.60
CA ASN A 251 -15.88 -3.26 -10.03
C ASN A 251 -17.35 -3.23 -10.42
N PHE A 252 -18.26 -3.50 -9.47
CA PHE A 252 -19.68 -3.58 -9.74
C PHE A 252 -20.50 -2.67 -8.83
N ASP A 253 -20.67 -3.03 -7.56
CA ASP A 253 -21.67 -2.43 -6.66
C ASP A 253 -21.52 -0.91 -6.51
N MET A 254 -20.33 -0.43 -6.15
CA MET A 254 -20.08 0.99 -5.93
C MET A 254 -20.24 1.81 -7.22
N PRO A 255 -19.60 1.47 -8.35
CA PRO A 255 -19.87 2.14 -9.63
C PRO A 255 -21.35 2.13 -10.01
N PHE A 256 -22.07 1.03 -9.75
CA PHE A 256 -23.48 0.90 -10.09
C PHE A 256 -24.35 1.83 -9.23
N ILE A 257 -24.17 1.79 -7.90
CA ILE A 257 -24.83 2.69 -6.95
C ILE A 257 -24.59 4.15 -7.34
N VAL A 258 -23.32 4.53 -7.56
CA VAL A 258 -22.93 5.91 -7.92
C VAL A 258 -23.59 6.33 -9.23
N GLY A 259 -23.63 5.45 -10.23
CA GLY A 259 -24.30 5.70 -11.52
C GLY A 259 -25.81 5.87 -11.39
N ARG A 260 -26.48 5.04 -10.56
CA ARG A 260 -27.91 5.17 -10.26
C ARG A 260 -28.26 6.44 -9.51
N MET A 261 -27.46 6.79 -8.50
CA MET A 261 -27.62 8.04 -7.78
C MET A 261 -27.53 9.25 -8.72
N GLU A 262 -26.56 9.24 -9.65
CA GLU A 262 -26.42 10.30 -10.66
C GLU A 262 -27.64 10.35 -11.60
N LYS A 263 -28.09 9.20 -12.11
CA LYS A 263 -29.27 9.09 -12.97
C LYS A 263 -30.55 9.62 -12.30
N LEU A 264 -30.69 9.44 -10.99
CA LEU A 264 -31.86 9.84 -10.19
C LEU A 264 -31.73 11.26 -9.59
N GLY A 265 -30.65 11.98 -9.88
CA GLY A 265 -30.40 13.32 -9.35
C GLY A 265 -30.09 13.35 -7.85
N LEU A 266 -29.57 12.25 -7.28
CA LEU A 266 -29.16 12.16 -5.89
C LEU A 266 -27.70 12.60 -5.72
N LYS A 267 -27.40 13.29 -4.62
CA LYS A 267 -26.01 13.60 -4.23
C LYS A 267 -25.27 12.33 -3.82
N ARG A 268 -24.00 12.24 -4.18
CA ARG A 268 -23.13 11.07 -3.97
C ARG A 268 -22.18 11.31 -2.79
N ASP A 269 -22.61 12.07 -1.80
CA ASP A 269 -21.88 12.53 -0.62
C ASP A 269 -21.98 11.50 0.52
N MET A 270 -21.41 10.30 0.31
CA MET A 270 -21.39 9.22 1.31
C MET A 270 -20.12 9.22 2.19
N GLY A 271 -19.24 10.21 2.01
CA GLY A 271 -18.02 10.39 2.80
C GLY A 271 -18.24 11.23 4.06
N ARG A 272 -17.16 11.42 4.83
CA ARG A 272 -17.14 12.33 5.99
C ARG A 272 -16.83 13.78 5.63
N ALA A 273 -16.40 14.03 4.39
CA ALA A 273 -16.25 15.35 3.80
C ALA A 273 -17.53 15.77 3.06
N LYS A 274 -18.12 16.91 3.46
CA LYS A 274 -19.40 17.40 2.89
C LYS A 274 -19.27 17.99 1.49
N ASP A 275 -18.07 18.39 1.09
CA ASP A 275 -17.75 19.00 -0.21
C ASP A 275 -17.33 17.97 -1.27
N LYS A 276 -17.31 16.67 -0.94
CA LYS A 276 -16.80 15.61 -1.82
C LYS A 276 -17.87 14.58 -2.13
N ASN A 277 -18.04 14.31 -3.42
CA ASN A 277 -18.78 13.14 -3.89
C ASN A 277 -17.87 11.90 -3.89
N VAL A 278 -18.48 10.72 -3.78
CA VAL A 278 -17.82 9.44 -4.07
C VAL A 278 -17.31 9.45 -5.50
N PHE A 279 -16.05 9.08 -5.67
CA PHE A 279 -15.40 9.04 -6.97
C PHE A 279 -15.08 7.59 -7.33
N CYS A 280 -15.57 7.13 -8.49
CA CYS A 280 -15.23 5.84 -9.07
C CYS A 280 -14.40 6.07 -10.33
N SER A 281 -13.25 5.40 -10.43
CA SER A 281 -12.37 5.45 -11.60
C SER A 281 -12.00 4.04 -12.06
N LYS A 282 -11.81 3.84 -13.36
CA LYS A 282 -11.46 2.55 -13.94
C LYS A 282 -10.07 2.60 -14.55
N HIS A 283 -9.21 1.66 -14.15
CA HIS A 283 -7.86 1.48 -14.68
C HIS A 283 -7.72 0.04 -15.16
N GLY A 284 -7.81 -0.17 -16.48
CA GLY A 284 -7.88 -1.51 -17.07
C GLY A 284 -9.13 -2.27 -16.60
N HIS A 285 -8.93 -3.45 -16.01
CA HIS A 285 -10.01 -4.29 -15.48
C HIS A 285 -10.35 -4.01 -14.01
N VAL A 286 -9.68 -3.06 -13.36
CA VAL A 286 -9.89 -2.73 -11.94
C VAL A 286 -10.49 -1.34 -11.83
N SER A 287 -11.61 -1.25 -11.15
CA SER A 287 -12.18 0.01 -10.72
C SER A 287 -11.72 0.33 -9.30
N ASN A 288 -11.56 1.61 -8.98
CA ASN A 288 -11.23 2.11 -7.65
C ASN A 288 -12.32 3.09 -7.23
N THR A 289 -12.85 2.89 -6.01
CA THR A 289 -13.80 3.81 -5.38
C THR A 289 -13.11 4.54 -4.24
N ILE A 290 -13.25 5.86 -4.21
CA ILE A 290 -12.72 6.74 -3.15
C ILE A 290 -13.89 7.42 -2.45
N ILE A 291 -13.93 7.26 -1.12
CA ILE A 291 -14.94 7.87 -0.25
C ILE A 291 -14.18 8.61 0.87
N ILE A 292 -14.04 9.92 0.76
CA ILE A 292 -13.19 10.69 1.67
C ILE A 292 -13.62 10.50 3.13
N GLY A 293 -12.67 10.12 3.97
CA GLY A 293 -12.85 9.80 5.39
C GLY A 293 -13.26 8.36 5.68
N ARG A 294 -13.44 7.50 4.67
CA ARG A 294 -13.76 6.07 4.79
C ARG A 294 -12.85 5.25 3.88
N VAL A 295 -12.54 4.03 4.28
CA VAL A 295 -11.74 3.09 3.49
C VAL A 295 -12.66 2.12 2.76
N VAL A 296 -12.51 1.99 1.44
CA VAL A 296 -13.16 0.97 0.62
C VAL A 296 -12.20 -0.21 0.47
N ALA A 297 -12.57 -1.36 1.02
CA ALA A 297 -11.79 -2.59 1.01
C ALA A 297 -12.57 -3.71 0.32
N ASP A 298 -12.31 -3.93 -0.97
CA ASP A 298 -12.94 -5.01 -1.72
C ASP A 298 -12.30 -6.37 -1.37
N SER A 299 -13.08 -7.25 -0.74
CA SER A 299 -12.60 -8.57 -0.31
C SER A 299 -12.19 -9.45 -1.48
N TYR A 300 -12.82 -9.31 -2.66
CA TYR A 300 -12.43 -10.04 -3.86
C TYR A 300 -11.03 -9.65 -4.33
N GLN A 301 -10.72 -8.35 -4.35
CA GLN A 301 -9.40 -7.86 -4.75
C GLN A 301 -8.31 -8.27 -3.76
N ILE A 302 -8.60 -8.18 -2.47
CA ILE A 302 -7.66 -8.61 -1.42
C ILE A 302 -7.38 -10.10 -1.53
N ILE A 303 -8.42 -10.93 -1.63
CA ILE A 303 -8.25 -12.39 -1.71
C ILE A 303 -7.49 -12.80 -2.97
N LYS A 304 -7.74 -12.13 -4.11
CA LYS A 304 -7.01 -12.39 -5.36
C LYS A 304 -5.52 -12.05 -5.27
N LYS A 305 -5.15 -11.07 -4.43
CA LYS A 305 -3.75 -10.70 -4.17
C LYS A 305 -3.07 -11.65 -3.19
N ASP A 306 -3.80 -12.15 -2.20
CA ASP A 306 -3.23 -12.86 -1.05
C ASP A 306 -3.33 -14.39 -1.13
N PHE A 307 -4.22 -14.92 -1.97
CA PHE A 307 -4.48 -16.37 -2.09
C PHE A 307 -4.48 -16.83 -3.55
N SER A 308 -4.02 -18.06 -3.76
CA SER A 308 -4.06 -18.74 -5.07
C SER A 308 -5.17 -19.78 -5.09
N PHE A 309 -6.19 -19.57 -5.93
CA PHE A 309 -7.36 -20.45 -6.06
C PHE A 309 -7.67 -20.77 -7.53
N LYS A 310 -8.35 -21.91 -7.76
CA LYS A 310 -8.81 -22.33 -9.10
C LYS A 310 -9.82 -21.35 -9.72
N ASN A 311 -10.69 -20.77 -8.90
CA ASN A 311 -11.60 -19.70 -9.27
C ASN A 311 -11.86 -18.81 -8.04
N TYR A 312 -12.37 -17.61 -8.28
CA TYR A 312 -12.59 -16.58 -7.25
C TYR A 312 -14.06 -16.15 -7.19
N LYS A 313 -15.00 -17.09 -7.38
CA LYS A 313 -16.42 -16.82 -7.09
C LYS A 313 -16.61 -16.84 -5.57
N LEU A 314 -17.51 -15.99 -5.07
CA LEU A 314 -17.80 -15.89 -3.63
C LEU A 314 -18.11 -17.25 -3.00
N ASP A 315 -18.93 -18.09 -3.64
CA ASP A 315 -19.26 -19.44 -3.15
C ASP A 315 -18.02 -20.31 -2.91
N TYR A 316 -17.16 -20.43 -3.93
CA TYR A 316 -15.95 -21.25 -3.86
C TYR A 316 -14.98 -20.73 -2.79
N VAL A 317 -14.79 -19.41 -2.73
CA VAL A 317 -13.86 -18.79 -1.80
C VAL A 317 -14.39 -18.87 -0.35
N ALA A 318 -15.69 -18.63 -0.14
CA ALA A 318 -16.33 -18.79 1.16
C ALA A 318 -16.23 -20.24 1.66
N GLU A 319 -16.42 -21.22 0.77
CA GLU A 319 -16.28 -22.63 1.15
C GLU A 319 -14.85 -22.93 1.60
N LYS A 320 -13.85 -22.53 0.80
CA LYS A 320 -12.43 -22.84 1.08
C LYS A 320 -11.88 -22.10 2.29
N LEU A 321 -12.33 -20.86 2.53
CA LEU A 321 -11.79 -20.05 3.63
C LEU A 321 -12.60 -20.24 4.92
N ILE A 322 -13.93 -20.20 4.87
CA ILE A 322 -14.77 -20.16 6.08
C ILE A 322 -15.75 -21.32 6.20
N GLY A 323 -15.73 -22.29 5.28
CA GLY A 323 -16.58 -23.48 5.33
C GLY A 323 -18.07 -23.18 5.11
N LYS A 324 -18.41 -22.05 4.50
CA LYS A 324 -19.79 -21.63 4.20
C LYS A 324 -19.99 -21.49 2.70
N ARG A 325 -21.22 -21.69 2.24
CA ARG A 325 -21.61 -21.60 0.82
C ARG A 325 -22.67 -20.54 0.61
N LYS A 326 -22.79 -20.09 -0.64
CA LYS A 326 -23.89 -19.23 -1.08
C LYS A 326 -25.20 -20.00 -1.08
N ILE A 327 -26.31 -19.27 -0.98
CA ILE A 327 -27.61 -19.79 -1.39
C ILE A 327 -27.63 -19.88 -2.92
N ASP A 328 -28.13 -20.99 -3.48
CA ASP A 328 -28.12 -21.18 -4.93
C ASP A 328 -29.29 -20.47 -5.61
N VAL A 329 -28.99 -19.39 -6.34
CA VAL A 329 -29.92 -18.66 -7.20
C VAL A 329 -29.22 -18.38 -8.53
N SER A 330 -29.78 -18.92 -9.61
CA SER A 330 -29.32 -18.65 -10.98
C SER A 330 -29.74 -17.25 -11.41
N TYR A 331 -28.83 -16.50 -12.05
CA TYR A 331 -29.12 -15.18 -12.63
C TYR A 331 -30.32 -15.19 -13.60
N LYS A 332 -30.58 -16.33 -14.27
CA LYS A 332 -31.71 -16.51 -15.19
C LYS A 332 -33.06 -16.51 -14.49
N ASP A 333 -33.09 -16.86 -13.21
CA ASP A 333 -34.30 -16.92 -12.41
C ASP A 333 -34.62 -15.60 -11.69
N PHE A 334 -33.71 -14.62 -11.67
CA PHE A 334 -33.85 -13.40 -10.86
C PHE A 334 -35.16 -12.65 -11.11
N ASN A 335 -35.48 -12.34 -12.36
CA ASN A 335 -36.71 -11.62 -12.71
C ASN A 335 -37.97 -12.43 -12.37
N ARG A 336 -37.91 -13.76 -12.54
CA ARG A 336 -39.01 -14.67 -12.19
C ARG A 336 -39.22 -14.69 -10.67
N LEU A 337 -38.15 -14.83 -9.90
CA LEU A 337 -38.21 -14.85 -8.44
C LEU A 337 -38.66 -13.50 -7.87
N TRP A 338 -38.18 -12.39 -8.43
CA TRP A 338 -38.54 -11.04 -8.00
C TRP A 338 -40.03 -10.71 -8.22
N ASN A 339 -40.62 -11.24 -9.29
CA ASN A 339 -42.04 -11.09 -9.62
C ASN A 339 -42.88 -12.32 -9.25
N GLY A 340 -42.29 -13.25 -8.50
CA GLY A 340 -42.87 -14.54 -8.19
C GLY A 340 -43.80 -14.50 -6.97
N LYS A 341 -44.17 -15.69 -6.50
CA LYS A 341 -44.95 -15.89 -5.28
C LYS A 341 -44.08 -15.64 -4.04
N LYS A 342 -44.72 -15.65 -2.87
CA LYS A 342 -44.07 -15.37 -1.58
C LYS A 342 -42.79 -16.19 -1.40
N GLU A 343 -42.83 -17.50 -1.59
CA GLU A 343 -41.69 -18.40 -1.38
C GLU A 343 -40.49 -18.09 -2.29
N GLU A 344 -40.77 -17.62 -3.50
CA GLU A 344 -39.76 -17.28 -4.51
C GLU A 344 -39.05 -15.97 -4.17
N ILE A 345 -39.82 -14.94 -3.81
CA ILE A 345 -39.26 -13.68 -3.32
C ILE A 345 -38.44 -13.93 -2.06
N GLN A 346 -38.96 -14.76 -1.15
CA GLN A 346 -38.29 -15.12 0.11
C GLN A 346 -36.91 -15.73 -0.11
N LYS A 347 -36.78 -16.65 -1.07
CA LYS A 347 -35.47 -17.21 -1.47
C LYS A 347 -34.49 -16.13 -1.92
N LEU A 348 -34.97 -15.14 -2.68
CA LEU A 348 -34.16 -14.04 -3.19
C LEU A 348 -33.73 -13.06 -2.08
N LEU A 349 -34.62 -12.77 -1.11
CA LEU A 349 -34.27 -11.95 0.07
C LEU A 349 -33.17 -12.62 0.91
N ASP A 350 -33.28 -13.93 1.13
CA ASP A 350 -32.28 -14.69 1.89
C ASP A 350 -30.94 -14.77 1.15
N TYR A 351 -30.97 -14.92 -0.18
CA TYR A 351 -29.80 -14.90 -1.05
C TYR A 351 -29.01 -13.59 -0.92
N SER A 352 -29.65 -12.43 -1.13
CA SER A 352 -28.95 -11.13 -1.07
C SER A 352 -28.39 -10.84 0.33
N ARG A 353 -29.08 -11.27 1.39
CA ARG A 353 -28.54 -11.21 2.76
C ARG A 353 -27.28 -12.03 2.93
N ASN A 354 -27.30 -13.26 2.42
CA ASN A 354 -26.21 -14.20 2.58
C ASN A 354 -24.91 -13.65 1.97
N ASP A 355 -24.98 -13.01 0.80
CA ASP A 355 -23.81 -12.48 0.10
C ASP A 355 -23.08 -11.39 0.88
N ALA A 356 -23.80 -10.37 1.36
CA ALA A 356 -23.22 -9.32 2.20
C ALA A 356 -22.61 -9.88 3.51
N VAL A 357 -23.29 -10.85 4.13
CA VAL A 357 -22.81 -11.50 5.37
C VAL A 357 -21.57 -12.34 5.13
N LEU A 358 -21.53 -13.14 4.06
CA LEU A 358 -20.38 -13.95 3.70
C LEU A 358 -19.15 -13.08 3.42
N ALA A 359 -19.33 -11.97 2.70
CA ALA A 359 -18.26 -11.02 2.43
C ALA A 359 -17.70 -10.39 3.71
N LEU A 360 -18.56 -10.02 4.67
CA LEU A 360 -18.11 -9.54 5.99
C LEU A 360 -17.33 -10.61 6.75
N GLU A 361 -17.87 -11.83 6.82
CA GLU A 361 -17.24 -12.95 7.52
C GLU A 361 -15.88 -13.33 6.92
N LEU A 362 -15.71 -13.22 5.60
CA LEU A 362 -14.41 -13.40 4.96
C LEU A 362 -13.39 -12.39 5.49
N VAL A 363 -13.76 -11.11 5.59
CA VAL A 363 -12.87 -10.06 6.10
C VAL A 363 -12.51 -10.29 7.56
N GLU A 364 -13.49 -10.58 8.42
CA GLU A 364 -13.29 -10.75 9.86
C GLU A 364 -12.58 -12.07 10.20
N LYS A 365 -13.09 -13.21 9.70
CA LYS A 365 -12.54 -14.53 10.07
C LYS A 365 -11.16 -14.79 9.48
N LYS A 366 -10.78 -14.12 8.39
CA LYS A 366 -9.44 -14.21 7.80
C LYS A 366 -8.56 -12.99 8.07
N ASN A 367 -9.04 -12.03 8.86
CA ASN A 367 -8.31 -10.82 9.22
C ASN A 367 -7.68 -10.14 8.00
N LEU A 368 -8.44 -10.04 6.90
CA LEU A 368 -7.92 -9.63 5.58
C LEU A 368 -7.28 -8.23 5.58
N LEU A 369 -7.64 -7.39 6.56
CA LEU A 369 -7.13 -6.02 6.67
C LEU A 369 -5.81 -5.93 7.46
N ASP A 370 -5.46 -6.90 8.30
CA ASP A 370 -4.31 -6.81 9.22
C ASP A 370 -3.00 -6.51 8.48
N LYS A 371 -2.76 -7.25 7.40
CA LYS A 371 -1.60 -7.07 6.53
C LYS A 371 -1.50 -5.65 5.99
N TYR A 372 -2.62 -5.08 5.53
CA TYR A 372 -2.66 -3.75 4.93
C TYR A 372 -2.58 -2.64 5.98
N ILE A 373 -3.19 -2.82 7.14
CA ILE A 373 -3.03 -1.92 8.28
C ILE A 373 -1.56 -1.88 8.71
N ALA A 374 -0.92 -3.04 8.87
CA ALA A 374 0.49 -3.13 9.20
C ALA A 374 1.39 -2.48 8.13
N LEU A 375 1.12 -2.73 6.84
CA LEU A 375 1.84 -2.07 5.74
C LEU A 375 1.67 -0.55 5.77
N SER A 376 0.46 -0.04 6.06
CA SER A 376 0.17 1.39 6.21
C SER A 376 0.96 2.00 7.37
N LYS A 377 0.94 1.37 8.56
CA LYS A 377 1.70 1.79 9.74
C LYS A 377 3.21 1.87 9.47
N VAL A 378 3.77 0.87 8.80
CA VAL A 378 5.22 0.80 8.53
C VAL A 378 5.62 1.77 7.43
N SER A 379 4.92 1.75 6.28
CA SER A 379 5.30 2.54 5.11
C SER A 379 4.92 4.02 5.19
N GLY A 380 3.95 4.38 6.03
CA GLY A 380 3.50 5.75 6.26
C GLY A 380 2.35 6.23 5.36
N ILE A 381 2.04 5.52 4.28
CA ILE A 381 0.91 5.85 3.41
C ILE A 381 -0.45 5.48 4.05
N LEU A 382 -1.53 6.10 3.59
CA LEU A 382 -2.89 5.85 4.11
C LEU A 382 -3.40 4.44 3.76
N LEU A 383 -4.36 3.92 4.52
CA LEU A 383 -4.85 2.56 4.36
C LEU A 383 -5.50 2.33 2.99
N GLN A 384 -6.33 3.26 2.51
CA GLN A 384 -6.95 3.18 1.17
C GLN A 384 -5.89 3.02 0.07
N ASP A 385 -4.85 3.84 0.15
CA ASP A 385 -3.75 3.86 -0.80
C ASP A 385 -2.85 2.62 -0.64
N THR A 386 -2.79 2.03 0.56
CA THR A 386 -2.08 0.76 0.81
C THR A 386 -2.79 -0.44 0.20
N ILE A 387 -4.12 -0.47 0.24
CA ILE A 387 -4.95 -1.56 -0.33
C ILE A 387 -4.93 -1.50 -1.87
N ASN A 388 -5.09 -0.31 -2.43
CA ASN A 388 -5.19 -0.13 -3.88
C ASN A 388 -3.82 -0.01 -4.56
N GLY A 389 -2.80 0.50 -3.86
CA GLY A 389 -1.48 0.76 -4.40
C GLY A 389 -0.53 -0.45 -4.38
N GLY A 390 0.57 -0.31 -5.11
CA GLY A 390 1.67 -1.28 -5.17
C GLY A 390 2.83 -0.97 -4.22
N GLU A 391 3.83 -1.84 -4.25
CA GLU A 391 5.03 -1.78 -3.41
C GLU A 391 5.84 -0.50 -3.64
N SER A 392 5.92 -0.03 -4.89
CA SER A 392 6.70 1.16 -5.24
C SER A 392 6.23 2.39 -4.48
N MET A 393 4.91 2.58 -4.32
CA MET A 393 4.37 3.75 -3.62
C MET A 393 4.69 3.73 -2.12
N ARG A 394 4.71 2.53 -1.51
CA ARG A 394 5.11 2.34 -0.11
C ARG A 394 6.58 2.67 0.09
N ILE A 395 7.44 2.19 -0.81
CA ILE A 395 8.88 2.45 -0.79
C ILE A 395 9.15 3.94 -1.06
N GLU A 396 8.50 4.54 -2.04
CA GLU A 396 8.65 5.95 -2.38
C GLU A 396 8.31 6.88 -1.21
N HIS A 397 7.27 6.58 -0.43
CA HIS A 397 6.95 7.38 0.75
C HIS A 397 7.98 7.23 1.87
N LEU A 398 8.46 6.01 2.14
CA LEU A 398 9.56 5.78 3.08
C LEU A 398 10.82 6.55 2.66
N LEU A 399 11.16 6.51 1.38
CA LEU A 399 12.30 7.23 0.83
C LEU A 399 12.10 8.73 0.93
N LEU A 400 10.94 9.28 0.57
CA LEU A 400 10.65 10.70 0.68
C LEU A 400 10.94 11.22 2.11
N THR A 401 10.46 10.51 3.13
CA THR A 401 10.72 10.88 4.54
C THR A 401 12.20 10.84 4.89
N GLU A 402 12.94 9.84 4.41
CA GLU A 402 14.34 9.65 4.76
C GLU A 402 15.30 10.53 3.95
N PHE A 403 14.88 10.96 2.76
CA PHE A 403 15.52 12.01 1.95
C PHE A 403 15.33 13.39 2.60
N ASN A 404 14.11 13.73 3.02
CA ASN A 404 13.82 15.00 3.69
C ASN A 404 14.67 15.20 4.96
N LYS A 405 14.81 14.15 5.79
CA LYS A 405 15.64 14.17 7.02
C LYS A 405 17.13 14.42 6.78
N ARG A 406 17.63 14.20 5.56
CA ARG A 406 19.05 14.27 5.20
C ARG A 406 19.36 15.43 4.24
N ASP A 407 18.41 16.35 4.07
CA ASP A 407 18.53 17.45 3.10
C ASP A 407 18.82 16.99 1.66
N VAL A 408 18.37 15.80 1.28
CA VAL A 408 18.49 15.28 -0.09
C VAL A 408 17.17 15.51 -0.81
N LEU A 409 17.22 16.08 -2.02
CA LEU A 409 16.04 16.27 -2.85
C LEU A 409 15.49 14.92 -3.33
N PHE A 410 14.17 14.76 -3.34
CA PHE A 410 13.54 13.55 -3.89
C PHE A 410 13.12 13.73 -5.36
N PRO A 411 13.43 12.79 -6.27
CA PRO A 411 13.08 12.94 -7.68
C PRO A 411 11.57 12.94 -7.92
N VAL A 412 11.15 13.52 -9.04
CA VAL A 412 9.79 13.34 -9.58
C VAL A 412 9.66 12.00 -10.30
N LYS A 413 8.43 11.51 -10.50
CA LYS A 413 8.17 10.37 -11.39
C LYS A 413 8.78 10.62 -12.78
N PRO A 414 9.42 9.61 -13.39
CA PRO A 414 9.98 9.76 -14.72
C PRO A 414 8.88 9.98 -15.76
N SER A 415 9.16 10.83 -16.75
CA SER A 415 8.32 10.96 -17.93
C SER A 415 8.42 9.71 -18.82
N GLU A 416 7.48 9.51 -19.73
CA GLU A 416 7.56 8.40 -20.69
C GLU A 416 8.84 8.46 -21.54
N LYS A 417 9.33 9.67 -21.85
CA LYS A 417 10.63 9.86 -22.53
C LYS A 417 11.80 9.34 -21.69
N GLU A 418 11.80 9.64 -20.39
CA GLU A 418 12.83 9.15 -19.47
C GLU A 418 12.75 7.63 -19.29
N VAL A 419 11.54 7.06 -19.24
CA VAL A 419 11.36 5.60 -19.19
C VAL A 419 11.90 4.94 -20.48
N ALA A 420 11.60 5.51 -21.66
CA ALA A 420 12.14 5.03 -22.94
C ALA A 420 13.68 5.08 -22.97
N ARG A 421 14.29 6.18 -22.51
CA ARG A 421 15.74 6.31 -22.38
C ARG A 421 16.32 5.20 -21.49
N ARG A 422 15.72 4.94 -20.32
CA ARG A 422 16.16 3.88 -19.39
C ARG A 422 16.01 2.48 -19.99
N ILE A 423 15.01 2.24 -20.83
CA ILE A 423 14.85 0.95 -21.56
C ILE A 423 16.00 0.76 -22.54
N GLU A 424 16.35 1.79 -23.32
CA GLU A 424 17.48 1.72 -24.25
C GLU A 424 18.81 1.54 -23.51
N GLU A 425 19.01 2.28 -22.43
CA GLU A 425 20.18 2.17 -21.55
C GLU A 425 20.35 0.74 -21.04
N ARG A 426 19.26 0.12 -20.56
CA ARG A 426 19.22 -1.28 -20.10
C ARG A 426 19.36 -2.32 -21.22
N LYS A 427 19.10 -1.97 -22.48
CA LYS A 427 19.40 -2.85 -23.61
C LYS A 427 20.88 -2.81 -23.99
N LYS A 428 21.52 -1.64 -23.88
CA LYS A 428 22.94 -1.45 -24.17
C LYS A 428 23.84 -2.00 -23.08
N SER A 429 23.48 -1.75 -21.83
CA SER A 429 24.12 -2.35 -20.66
C SER A 429 23.42 -3.68 -20.41
N GLU A 430 24.07 -4.81 -20.68
CA GLU A 430 23.53 -6.14 -20.37
C GLU A 430 23.21 -6.25 -18.87
N LEU A 431 22.00 -5.87 -18.44
CA LEU A 431 21.56 -6.06 -17.06
C LEU A 431 21.40 -7.55 -16.82
N LYS A 432 22.50 -8.20 -16.42
CA LYS A 432 22.52 -9.60 -16.04
C LYS A 432 21.73 -9.73 -14.74
N GLY A 433 20.73 -10.60 -14.75
CA GLY A 433 19.92 -10.92 -13.59
C GLY A 433 20.70 -11.74 -12.54
N GLY A 434 19.95 -12.49 -11.75
CA GLY A 434 20.51 -13.56 -10.91
C GLY A 434 21.25 -14.59 -11.75
N LEU A 435 22.20 -15.29 -11.13
CA LEU A 435 22.91 -16.40 -11.76
C LEU A 435 22.18 -17.69 -11.42
N VAL A 436 21.84 -18.46 -12.45
CA VAL A 436 21.39 -19.85 -12.31
C VAL A 436 22.55 -20.74 -12.73
N LEU A 437 22.96 -21.67 -11.87
CA LEU A 437 23.97 -22.66 -12.19
C LEU A 437 23.36 -23.76 -13.06
N GLU A 438 24.15 -24.29 -13.99
CA GLU A 438 23.73 -25.46 -14.78
C GLU A 438 23.41 -26.64 -13.84
N PRO A 439 22.20 -27.21 -13.90
CA PRO A 439 21.81 -28.31 -13.05
C PRO A 439 22.48 -29.60 -13.48
N GLN A 440 22.92 -30.41 -12.51
CA GLN A 440 23.18 -31.82 -12.74
C GLN A 440 21.84 -32.57 -12.80
N VAL A 441 21.29 -32.67 -14.02
CA VAL A 441 20.00 -33.30 -14.29
C VAL A 441 20.07 -34.80 -13.98
N GLY A 442 19.14 -35.28 -13.15
CA GLY A 442 19.01 -36.69 -12.83
C GLY A 442 18.14 -36.95 -11.61
N LEU A 443 17.80 -38.21 -11.39
CA LEU A 443 17.18 -38.67 -10.15
C LEU A 443 18.27 -38.90 -9.09
N HIS A 444 18.34 -38.01 -8.10
CA HIS A 444 19.33 -38.09 -7.02
C HIS A 444 18.80 -38.94 -5.85
N THR A 445 19.05 -40.25 -5.89
CA THR A 445 18.62 -41.21 -4.84
C THR A 445 19.71 -41.64 -3.86
N ASP A 446 20.98 -41.40 -4.20
CA ASP A 446 22.12 -41.72 -3.34
C ASP A 446 22.49 -40.51 -2.46
N GLY A 447 21.89 -40.44 -1.27
CA GLY A 447 22.13 -39.41 -0.26
C GLY A 447 21.04 -38.35 -0.16
N PHE A 448 21.40 -37.18 0.37
CA PHE A 448 20.49 -36.03 0.54
C PHE A 448 21.01 -34.80 -0.22
N ILE A 449 20.07 -33.93 -0.60
CA ILE A 449 20.36 -32.62 -1.18
C ILE A 449 20.06 -31.57 -0.12
N LEU A 450 21.09 -30.89 0.33
CA LEU A 450 21.02 -29.78 1.27
C LEU A 450 20.79 -28.48 0.50
N VAL A 451 19.86 -27.66 0.95
CA VAL A 451 19.63 -26.33 0.39
C VAL A 451 20.22 -25.29 1.33
N LEU A 452 21.24 -24.59 0.85
CA LEU A 452 21.87 -23.47 1.56
C LEU A 452 21.44 -22.17 0.90
N ASP A 453 20.86 -21.25 1.67
CA ASP A 453 20.23 -20.03 1.15
C ASP A 453 20.78 -18.76 1.82
N PHE A 454 20.94 -17.69 1.04
CA PHE A 454 21.34 -16.39 1.56
C PHE A 454 20.15 -15.64 2.15
N LYS A 455 20.20 -15.39 3.47
CA LYS A 455 19.17 -14.63 4.17
C LYS A 455 19.05 -13.20 3.64
N SER A 456 18.00 -12.94 2.86
CA SER A 456 17.73 -11.64 2.24
C SER A 456 18.95 -11.13 1.44
N LEU A 457 19.44 -11.92 0.49
CA LEU A 457 20.67 -11.64 -0.27
C LEU A 457 20.81 -10.18 -0.72
N TYR A 458 19.86 -9.67 -1.53
CA TYR A 458 19.97 -8.33 -2.09
C TYR A 458 19.90 -7.20 -1.06
N PRO A 459 18.95 -7.18 -0.10
CA PRO A 459 19.01 -6.24 1.01
C PRO A 459 20.34 -6.28 1.79
N SER A 460 20.92 -7.46 1.99
CA SER A 460 22.18 -7.66 2.69
C SER A 460 23.38 -7.16 1.87
N ILE A 461 23.37 -7.32 0.54
CA ILE A 461 24.36 -6.74 -0.38
C ILE A 461 24.31 -5.20 -0.32
N ILE A 462 23.11 -4.61 -0.44
CA ILE A 462 22.91 -3.16 -0.38
C ILE A 462 23.52 -2.59 0.90
N ARG A 463 23.22 -3.21 2.05
CA ARG A 463 23.73 -2.79 3.37
C ARG A 463 25.23 -3.01 3.54
N THR A 464 25.77 -4.13 3.05
CA THR A 464 27.18 -4.48 3.22
C THR A 464 28.11 -3.56 2.43
N TYR A 465 27.72 -3.20 1.20
CA TYR A 465 28.57 -2.43 0.29
C TYR A 465 28.12 -0.97 0.13
N ASN A 466 27.26 -0.48 1.01
CA ASN A 466 26.75 0.90 1.03
C ASN A 466 26.16 1.37 -0.32
N ILE A 467 25.48 0.47 -1.04
CA ILE A 467 25.01 0.73 -2.40
C ILE A 467 23.79 1.65 -2.34
N CYS A 468 23.92 2.87 -2.84
CA CYS A 468 22.83 3.84 -2.86
C CYS A 468 23.05 4.87 -3.98
N PRO A 469 21.98 5.39 -4.63
CA PRO A 469 22.11 6.52 -5.55
C PRO A 469 22.86 7.72 -4.95
N THR A 470 22.73 7.96 -3.64
CA THR A 470 23.36 9.09 -2.93
C THR A 470 24.81 8.86 -2.52
N THR A 471 25.34 7.65 -2.71
CA THR A 471 26.73 7.28 -2.39
C THR A 471 27.53 6.91 -3.63
N LEU A 472 26.87 6.82 -4.79
CA LEU A 472 27.49 6.56 -6.10
C LEU A 472 28.48 7.67 -6.46
N LEU A 473 29.69 7.29 -6.88
CA LEU A 473 30.65 8.23 -7.47
C LEU A 473 30.37 8.37 -8.98
N LEU A 474 29.99 9.58 -9.39
CA LEU A 474 29.82 9.96 -10.81
C LEU A 474 31.07 10.67 -11.37
N GLU A 475 31.94 11.11 -10.48
CA GLU A 475 33.17 11.86 -10.76
C GLU A 475 34.28 11.27 -9.88
N GLU A 476 35.53 11.46 -10.27
CA GLU A 476 36.70 11.04 -9.47
C GLU A 476 36.96 12.05 -8.36
N TYR A 477 37.34 11.55 -7.18
CA TYR A 477 37.73 12.35 -6.02
C TYR A 477 39.05 11.82 -5.47
N ASP A 478 40.05 12.67 -5.32
CA ASP A 478 41.40 12.27 -4.90
C ASP A 478 41.47 11.82 -3.42
N ASP A 479 40.52 12.24 -2.60
CA ASP A 479 40.57 12.17 -1.13
C ASP A 479 39.34 11.47 -0.50
N VAL A 480 38.67 10.58 -1.24
CA VAL A 480 37.44 9.91 -0.78
C VAL A 480 37.62 8.39 -0.74
N GLU A 481 37.38 7.78 0.42
CA GLU A 481 37.34 6.32 0.58
C GLU A 481 36.11 5.75 -0.15
N TYR A 482 36.32 4.78 -1.04
CA TYR A 482 35.26 4.12 -1.80
C TYR A 482 35.39 2.60 -1.85
N ILE A 483 34.28 1.96 -2.21
CA ILE A 483 34.15 0.54 -2.53
C ILE A 483 33.90 0.44 -4.03
N GLU A 484 34.67 -0.40 -4.71
CA GLU A 484 34.47 -0.72 -6.12
C GLU A 484 33.71 -2.04 -6.28
N SER A 485 32.70 -2.03 -7.15
CA SER A 485 31.91 -3.22 -7.45
C SER A 485 32.58 -4.11 -8.49
N PRO A 486 32.09 -5.36 -8.70
CA PRO A 486 32.67 -6.28 -9.70
C PRO A 486 32.56 -5.80 -11.14
N ILE A 487 31.82 -4.71 -11.38
CA ILE A 487 31.62 -4.07 -12.68
C ILE A 487 32.26 -2.67 -12.73
N GLY A 488 33.13 -2.34 -11.77
CA GLY A 488 33.87 -1.08 -11.72
C GLY A 488 33.07 0.13 -11.20
N THR A 489 31.83 -0.05 -10.76
CA THR A 489 31.04 1.04 -10.18
C THR A 489 31.54 1.35 -8.78
N LYS A 490 31.84 2.62 -8.49
CA LYS A 490 32.39 3.05 -7.20
C LYS A 490 31.31 3.70 -6.32
N PHE A 491 31.30 3.37 -5.02
CA PHE A 491 30.43 3.96 -4.00
C PHE A 491 31.27 4.40 -2.80
N VAL A 492 31.02 5.59 -2.26
CA VAL A 492 31.74 6.04 -1.03
C VAL A 492 31.45 5.11 0.15
N THR A 493 32.40 4.95 1.05
CA THR A 493 32.20 4.10 2.25
C THR A 493 31.18 4.73 3.20
N PRO A 494 30.56 3.93 4.09
CA PRO A 494 29.68 4.46 5.15
C PRO A 494 30.35 5.48 6.07
N LYS A 495 31.69 5.46 6.19
CA LYS A 495 32.45 6.43 6.99
C LYS A 495 32.39 7.82 6.36
N VAL A 496 32.40 7.90 5.03
CA VAL A 496 32.27 9.15 4.28
C VAL A 496 30.81 9.60 4.25
N ARG A 497 29.90 8.70 3.85
CA ARG A 497 28.46 8.97 3.84
C ARG A 497 27.66 7.68 3.92
N GLU A 498 26.81 7.58 4.94
CA GLU A 498 25.84 6.50 5.02
C GLU A 498 24.77 6.66 3.91
N GLY A 499 24.60 5.62 3.10
CA GLY A 499 23.57 5.60 2.05
C GLY A 499 22.16 5.53 2.62
N ILE A 500 21.22 6.20 1.95
CA ILE A 500 19.80 6.19 2.36
C ILE A 500 19.19 4.80 2.23
N LEU A 501 19.41 4.08 1.12
CA LEU A 501 18.85 2.73 0.94
C LEU A 501 19.37 1.74 2.01
N PRO A 502 20.69 1.64 2.27
CA PRO A 502 21.24 0.87 3.39
C PRO A 502 20.57 1.21 4.73
N ASN A 503 20.46 2.49 5.06
CA ASN A 503 19.88 2.93 6.33
C ASN A 503 18.40 2.53 6.49
N VAL A 504 17.60 2.69 5.44
CA VAL A 504 16.18 2.31 5.48
C VAL A 504 16.02 0.81 5.64
N LEU A 505 16.81 0.02 4.92
CA LEU A 505 16.83 -1.44 5.07
C LEU A 505 17.28 -1.88 6.46
N GLU A 506 18.30 -1.23 7.02
CA GLU A 506 18.77 -1.46 8.39
C GLU A 506 17.64 -1.25 9.40
N LYS A 507 16.93 -0.11 9.31
CA LYS A 507 15.77 0.20 10.16
C LYS A 507 14.68 -0.85 10.04
N LEU A 508 14.28 -1.24 8.83
CA LEU A 508 13.23 -2.24 8.60
C LEU A 508 13.60 -3.61 9.18
N ILE A 509 14.86 -4.04 9.02
CA ILE A 509 15.34 -5.34 9.50
C ILE A 509 15.47 -5.35 11.04
N ASN A 510 15.97 -4.27 11.64
CA ASN A 510 16.10 -4.15 13.08
C ASN A 510 14.74 -4.09 13.77
N GLN A 511 13.83 -3.25 13.26
CA GLN A 511 12.44 -3.21 13.73
C GLN A 511 11.76 -4.58 13.60
N ARG A 512 11.99 -5.31 12.49
CA ARG A 512 11.43 -6.65 12.33
C ARG A 512 11.95 -7.61 13.39
N SER A 513 13.23 -7.51 13.73
CA SER A 513 13.86 -8.36 14.74
C SER A 513 13.30 -8.07 16.14
N GLU A 514 13.07 -6.81 16.48
CA GLU A 514 12.42 -6.38 17.72
C GLU A 514 10.97 -6.88 17.79
N VAL A 515 10.17 -6.64 16.75
CA VAL A 515 8.78 -7.10 16.68
C VAL A 515 8.68 -8.63 16.79
N LYS A 516 9.61 -9.39 16.19
CA LYS A 516 9.63 -10.85 16.35
C LYS A 516 9.91 -11.24 17.80
N LYS A 517 10.84 -10.59 18.49
CA LYS A 517 11.14 -10.85 19.92
C LYS A 517 9.92 -10.58 20.79
N GLU A 518 9.21 -9.49 20.53
CA GLU A 518 7.95 -9.15 21.22
C GLU A 518 6.86 -10.18 20.93
N MET A 519 6.65 -10.53 19.66
CA MET A 519 5.67 -11.53 19.20
C MET A 519 5.86 -12.90 19.85
N TYR A 520 7.11 -13.34 20.06
CA TYR A 520 7.39 -14.62 20.73
C TYR A 520 7.10 -14.59 22.23
N LYS A 521 7.21 -13.42 22.88
CA LYS A 521 6.90 -13.23 24.31
C LYS A 521 5.41 -12.99 24.57
N GLU A 522 4.69 -12.48 23.57
CA GLU A 522 3.27 -12.13 23.69
C GLU A 522 2.39 -13.38 23.83
N LYS A 523 1.47 -13.31 24.80
CA LYS A 523 0.52 -14.37 25.15
C LYS A 523 -0.88 -14.05 24.66
N ASP A 524 -1.24 -12.77 24.57
CA ASP A 524 -2.51 -12.33 24.04
C ASP A 524 -2.59 -12.66 22.54
N PRO A 525 -3.59 -13.46 22.11
CA PRO A 525 -3.67 -13.93 20.73
C PRO A 525 -3.91 -12.79 19.72
N ASP A 526 -4.64 -11.74 20.11
CA ASP A 526 -4.92 -10.61 19.24
C ASP A 526 -3.69 -9.72 19.07
N LYS A 527 -2.99 -9.41 20.16
CA LYS A 527 -1.72 -8.68 20.08
C LYS A 527 -0.68 -9.46 19.28
N LYS A 528 -0.57 -10.77 19.52
CA LYS A 528 0.34 -11.64 18.77
C LYS A 528 0.01 -11.66 17.27
N ARG A 529 -1.27 -11.67 16.91
CA ARG A 529 -1.75 -11.54 15.52
C ARG A 529 -1.30 -10.21 14.89
N LEU A 530 -1.48 -9.09 15.58
CA LEU A 530 -1.06 -7.77 15.08
C LEU A 530 0.47 -7.66 14.93
N LEU A 531 1.23 -8.18 15.90
CA LEU A 531 2.70 -8.24 15.82
C LEU A 531 3.16 -9.12 14.65
N ASN A 532 2.49 -10.24 14.39
CA ASN A 532 2.77 -11.07 13.23
C ASN A 532 2.50 -10.33 11.90
N ALA A 533 1.41 -9.58 11.81
CA ALA A 533 1.13 -8.74 10.65
C ALA A 533 2.22 -7.66 10.45
N LYS A 534 2.68 -7.03 11.54
CA LYS A 534 3.77 -6.03 11.54
C LYS A 534 5.10 -6.63 11.07
N GLN A 535 5.52 -7.80 11.57
CA GLN A 535 6.78 -8.42 11.09
C GLN A 535 6.68 -8.85 9.62
N TRP A 536 5.50 -9.27 9.17
CA TRP A 536 5.25 -9.57 7.75
C TRP A 536 5.34 -8.32 6.87
N ALA A 537 4.72 -7.22 7.30
CA ALA A 537 4.80 -5.94 6.58
C ALA A 537 6.26 -5.47 6.44
N LEU A 538 7.04 -5.53 7.52
CA LEU A 538 8.47 -5.20 7.50
C LEU A 538 9.26 -6.12 6.56
N LYS A 539 8.98 -7.43 6.56
CA LYS A 539 9.59 -8.40 5.62
C LYS A 539 9.27 -8.05 4.16
N ILE A 540 8.00 -7.83 3.85
CA ILE A 540 7.53 -7.53 2.50
C ILE A 540 8.21 -6.27 1.97
N LEU A 541 8.24 -5.20 2.78
CA LEU A 541 8.86 -3.95 2.38
C LEU A 541 10.37 -4.12 2.16
N ALA A 542 11.09 -4.75 3.10
CA ALA A 542 12.53 -4.98 2.97
C ALA A 542 12.88 -5.78 1.71
N ASN A 543 12.13 -6.83 1.40
CA ASN A 543 12.37 -7.65 0.20
C ASN A 543 12.03 -6.90 -1.10
N ALA A 544 11.05 -5.99 -1.08
CA ALA A 544 10.63 -5.24 -2.26
C ALA A 544 11.64 -4.14 -2.69
N PHE A 545 12.57 -3.72 -1.81
CA PHE A 545 13.56 -2.68 -2.13
C PHE A 545 14.42 -3.01 -3.34
N TYR A 546 14.88 -4.26 -3.47
CA TYR A 546 15.67 -4.66 -4.64
C TYR A 546 14.87 -4.50 -5.93
N GLY A 547 13.66 -5.08 -5.97
CA GLY A 547 12.78 -4.96 -7.13
C GLY A 547 12.51 -3.50 -7.51
N TYR A 548 12.38 -2.63 -6.50
CA TYR A 548 12.23 -1.19 -6.71
C TYR A 548 13.49 -0.53 -7.30
N THR A 549 14.71 -0.89 -6.87
CA THR A 549 15.94 -0.35 -7.48
C THR A 549 16.09 -0.70 -8.96
N GLY A 550 15.60 -1.87 -9.38
CA GLY A 550 15.58 -2.29 -10.79
C GLY A 550 14.33 -1.87 -11.57
N TYR A 551 13.37 -1.20 -10.93
CA TYR A 551 12.12 -0.79 -11.58
C TYR A 551 12.33 0.49 -12.39
N LEU A 552 12.18 0.40 -13.71
CA LEU A 552 12.47 1.51 -14.64
C LEU A 552 11.63 2.77 -14.38
N ARG A 553 10.46 2.66 -13.74
CA ARG A 553 9.63 3.81 -13.36
C ARG A 553 9.86 4.30 -11.92
N ALA A 554 10.78 3.69 -11.16
CA ALA A 554 11.15 4.17 -9.85
C ALA A 554 11.77 5.57 -9.94
N LYS A 555 11.44 6.41 -8.96
CA LYS A 555 11.95 7.80 -8.88
C LYS A 555 13.47 7.84 -8.73
N THR A 556 14.01 6.89 -7.98
CA THR A 556 15.45 6.78 -7.66
C THR A 556 16.16 5.70 -8.49
N TYR A 557 15.59 5.32 -9.65
CA TYR A 557 16.22 4.34 -10.54
C TYR A 557 17.58 4.86 -11.02
N VAL A 558 18.61 4.06 -10.82
CA VAL A 558 19.96 4.25 -11.33
C VAL A 558 20.46 2.87 -11.79
N MET A 559 20.88 2.77 -13.04
CA MET A 559 21.16 1.47 -13.66
C MET A 559 22.38 0.79 -13.01
N GLU A 560 23.42 1.56 -12.72
CA GLU A 560 24.66 1.13 -12.07
C GLU A 560 24.40 0.56 -10.68
N VAL A 561 23.44 1.13 -9.95
CA VAL A 561 22.99 0.61 -8.65
C VAL A 561 22.34 -0.77 -8.81
N ALA A 562 21.39 -0.91 -9.74
CA ALA A 562 20.72 -2.18 -9.97
C ALA A 562 21.69 -3.28 -10.45
N ASN A 563 22.59 -2.94 -11.38
CA ASN A 563 23.60 -3.84 -11.92
C ASN A 563 24.63 -4.26 -10.86
N THR A 564 25.05 -3.33 -10.00
CA THR A 564 26.00 -3.62 -8.92
C THR A 564 25.43 -4.66 -7.96
N ILE A 565 24.14 -4.55 -7.60
CA ILE A 565 23.50 -5.48 -6.67
C ILE A 565 23.50 -6.91 -7.27
N THR A 566 23.13 -7.06 -8.54
CA THR A 566 23.14 -8.39 -9.18
C THR A 566 24.56 -8.90 -9.40
N ALA A 567 25.52 -8.03 -9.74
CA ALA A 567 26.93 -8.40 -9.90
C ALA A 567 27.52 -8.99 -8.63
N PHE A 568 27.33 -8.34 -7.48
CA PHE A 568 27.73 -8.90 -6.19
C PHE A 568 26.99 -10.22 -5.89
N GLY A 569 25.70 -10.32 -6.21
CA GLY A 569 24.95 -11.57 -6.04
C GLY A 569 25.58 -12.75 -6.79
N ARG A 570 25.91 -12.55 -8.08
CA ARG A 570 26.57 -13.59 -8.90
C ARG A 570 27.96 -13.95 -8.36
N GLU A 571 28.75 -12.95 -7.98
CA GLU A 571 30.09 -13.17 -7.42
C GLU A 571 30.03 -13.95 -6.10
N LEU A 572 29.10 -13.60 -5.21
CA LEU A 572 28.91 -14.28 -3.93
C LEU A 572 28.45 -15.73 -4.12
N LEU A 573 27.54 -16.00 -5.05
CA LEU A 573 27.09 -17.36 -5.36
C LEU A 573 28.27 -18.21 -5.88
N GLN A 574 29.06 -17.68 -6.82
CA GLN A 574 30.24 -18.38 -7.34
C GLN A 574 31.31 -18.62 -6.27
N LYS A 575 31.60 -17.62 -5.42
CA LYS A 575 32.54 -17.77 -4.29
C LYS A 575 32.06 -18.83 -3.30
N THR A 576 30.76 -18.87 -3.02
CA THR A 576 30.15 -19.85 -2.10
C THR A 576 30.21 -21.25 -2.68
N ARG A 577 29.82 -21.41 -3.95
CA ARG A 577 29.98 -22.67 -4.70
C ARG A 577 31.42 -23.17 -4.65
N LYS A 578 32.39 -22.30 -4.96
CA LYS A 578 33.82 -22.67 -4.95
C LYS A 578 34.25 -23.16 -3.56
N LYS A 579 33.90 -22.44 -2.49
CA LYS A 579 34.22 -22.86 -1.12
C LYS A 579 33.61 -24.23 -0.77
N ILE A 580 32.38 -24.50 -1.18
CA ILE A 580 31.72 -25.79 -0.93
C ILE A 580 32.45 -26.92 -1.66
N ILE A 581 32.86 -26.70 -2.92
CA ILE A 581 33.66 -27.65 -3.70
C ILE A 581 35.02 -27.87 -3.06
N ASP A 582 35.70 -26.80 -2.62
CA ASP A 582 37.01 -26.87 -1.94
C ASP A 582 36.93 -27.64 -0.61
N MET A 583 35.74 -27.71 0.00
CA MET A 583 35.46 -28.53 1.19
C MET A 583 35.18 -30.02 0.87
N GLY A 584 35.21 -30.41 -0.40
CA GLY A 584 35.01 -31.79 -0.86
C GLY A 584 33.54 -32.16 -1.11
N TYR A 585 32.62 -31.19 -1.14
CA TYR A 585 31.21 -31.43 -1.40
C TYR A 585 30.84 -31.17 -2.86
N GLU A 586 29.84 -31.91 -3.34
CA GLU A 586 29.32 -31.75 -4.69
C GLU A 586 28.18 -30.71 -4.71
N VAL A 587 28.28 -29.71 -5.59
CA VAL A 587 27.21 -28.73 -5.83
C VAL A 587 26.47 -29.12 -7.11
N ILE A 588 25.20 -29.49 -6.96
CA ILE A 588 24.39 -30.06 -8.05
C ILE A 588 23.54 -29.01 -8.77
N TYR A 589 23.24 -27.89 -8.11
CA TYR A 589 22.43 -26.80 -8.64
C TYR A 589 22.63 -25.53 -7.82
N GLY A 590 22.17 -24.40 -8.34
CA GLY A 590 22.05 -23.14 -7.60
C GLY A 590 21.20 -22.16 -8.37
N ASP A 591 20.37 -21.43 -7.64
CA ASP A 591 19.48 -20.41 -8.20
C ASP A 591 19.62 -19.15 -7.37
N THR A 592 20.29 -18.14 -7.95
CA THR A 592 20.39 -16.76 -7.48
C THR A 592 21.00 -16.59 -6.08
N ASP A 593 20.26 -16.95 -5.03
CA ASP A 593 20.57 -16.88 -3.62
C ASP A 593 20.70 -18.24 -2.92
N SER A 594 20.50 -19.34 -3.66
CA SER A 594 20.57 -20.69 -3.10
C SER A 594 21.60 -21.58 -3.79
N VAL A 595 22.21 -22.49 -3.02
CA VAL A 595 23.15 -23.53 -3.49
C VAL A 595 22.67 -24.90 -3.00
N PHE A 596 22.62 -25.86 -3.91
CA PHE A 596 22.15 -27.22 -3.64
C PHE A 596 23.35 -28.15 -3.57
N VAL A 597 23.57 -28.73 -2.39
CA VAL A 597 24.76 -29.50 -2.06
C VAL A 597 24.38 -30.96 -1.81
N LYS A 598 25.02 -31.88 -2.53
CA LYS A 598 24.80 -33.31 -2.35
C LYS A 598 25.71 -33.87 -1.26
N VAL A 599 25.12 -34.59 -0.31
CA VAL A 599 25.83 -35.29 0.76
C VAL A 599 25.46 -36.76 0.79
N LYS A 600 26.47 -37.63 0.83
CA LYS A 600 26.31 -39.09 0.85
C LYS A 600 26.18 -39.61 2.28
N VAL A 601 25.10 -39.23 2.95
CA VAL A 601 24.72 -39.75 4.27
C VAL A 601 23.43 -40.54 4.15
N LYS A 602 23.25 -41.55 5.00
CA LYS A 602 22.09 -42.47 4.95
C LYS A 602 20.93 -42.04 5.85
N ASP A 603 21.17 -41.11 6.77
CA ASP A 603 20.20 -40.67 7.75
C ASP A 603 19.99 -39.16 7.68
N LEU A 604 18.74 -38.75 7.93
CA LEU A 604 18.33 -37.36 7.81
C LEU A 604 19.01 -36.48 8.87
N GLU A 605 19.19 -36.97 10.10
CA GLU A 605 19.82 -36.20 11.18
C GLU A 605 21.25 -35.79 10.83
N LYS A 606 22.08 -36.70 10.33
CA LYS A 606 23.44 -36.35 9.85
C LYS A 606 23.41 -35.40 8.66
N ALA A 607 22.38 -35.45 7.80
CA ALA A 607 22.24 -34.49 6.72
C ALA A 607 22.04 -33.07 7.28
N TYR A 608 21.19 -32.92 8.30
CA TYR A 608 21.00 -31.66 9.01
C TYR A 608 22.27 -31.18 9.71
N GLU A 609 23.00 -32.07 10.39
CA GLU A 609 24.29 -31.75 11.01
C GLU A 609 25.30 -31.25 9.97
N LYS A 610 25.39 -31.92 8.82
CA LYS A 610 26.28 -31.50 7.71
C LYS A 610 25.89 -30.18 7.10
N GLY A 611 24.59 -29.89 6.92
CA GLY A 611 24.14 -28.58 6.46
C GLY A 611 24.62 -27.46 7.37
N ASN A 612 24.43 -27.61 8.68
CA ASN A 612 24.89 -26.64 9.67
C ASN A 612 26.42 -26.52 9.71
N GLU A 613 27.14 -27.65 9.61
CA GLU A 613 28.60 -27.67 9.56
C GLU A 613 29.13 -26.90 8.34
N ILE A 614 28.58 -27.15 7.15
CA ILE A 614 29.02 -26.49 5.92
C ILE A 614 28.84 -24.98 6.04
N VAL A 615 27.65 -24.53 6.46
CA VAL A 615 27.34 -23.11 6.63
C VAL A 615 28.29 -22.46 7.64
N SER A 616 28.58 -23.12 8.77
CA SER A 616 29.46 -22.56 9.81
C SER A 616 30.89 -22.28 9.34
N LYS A 617 31.36 -23.01 8.31
CA LYS A 617 32.71 -22.87 7.74
C LYS A 617 32.79 -21.76 6.68
N ILE A 618 31.66 -21.28 6.17
CA ILE A 618 31.61 -20.26 5.12
C ILE A 618 31.52 -18.87 5.75
N LYS A 619 32.67 -18.17 5.81
CA LYS A 619 32.73 -16.76 6.20
C LYS A 619 32.33 -15.84 5.04
N LEU A 620 31.35 -14.97 5.30
CA LEU A 620 30.83 -13.97 4.36
C LEU A 620 31.12 -12.54 4.85
N PRO A 621 31.22 -11.55 3.94
CA PRO A 621 31.52 -10.18 4.32
C PRO A 621 30.31 -9.46 4.93
N GLY A 622 30.59 -8.57 5.89
CA GLY A 622 29.64 -7.60 6.43
C GLY A 622 28.36 -8.21 7.02
N LYS A 623 27.22 -7.92 6.40
CA LYS A 623 25.88 -8.29 6.90
C LYS A 623 25.30 -9.53 6.21
N LEU A 624 26.07 -10.18 5.33
CA LEU A 624 25.63 -11.36 4.60
C LEU A 624 25.62 -12.59 5.50
N VAL A 625 24.56 -13.39 5.39
CA VAL A 625 24.37 -14.61 6.16
C VAL A 625 23.89 -15.70 5.21
N LEU A 626 24.57 -16.84 5.22
CA LEU A 626 24.11 -18.09 4.62
C LEU A 626 23.44 -18.91 5.72
N GLU A 627 22.29 -19.50 5.44
CA GLU A 627 21.58 -20.41 6.34
C GLU A 627 21.29 -21.75 5.66
N PHE A 628 21.24 -22.80 6.45
CA PHE A 628 20.77 -24.10 6.00
C PHE A 628 19.24 -24.09 6.07
N GLU A 629 18.58 -24.26 4.92
CA GLU A 629 17.12 -24.17 4.80
C GLU A 629 16.45 -25.53 5.03
N LYS A 630 16.89 -26.58 4.32
CA LYS A 630 16.28 -27.91 4.33
C LYS A 630 17.16 -29.00 3.73
#